data_AF-A0A2U1FG99-F1
#
_entry.id   AF-A0A2U1FG99-F1
#
_cell.length_a   1.000
_cell.length_b   1.000
_cell.length_c   1.000
_cell.angle_alpha   90.00
_cell.angle_beta   90.00
_cell.angle_gamma   90.00
#
_symmetry.space_group_name_H-M   'P 1'
#
loop_
_entity.id
_entity.type
_entity.pdbx_description
1 polymer ?
#
loop_
_entity_poly.entity_id
_entity_poly.type
_entity_poly.pdbx_seq_one_letter_code
_entity_poly.pdbx_strand_id
1 'polypeptide(L)' 'MVDVSGSAAGGGTDGDTACPDAWVVLVADPVTGETDAFGPFDREAARADAARRRAEHAAEGLDEVLVVTVPLTPPED' A
#
# COMPACT_ATOMS: atom_id res chain seq x y z
N MET A 1 -16.87 29.35 -8.31
CA MET A 1 -15.46 29.18 -8.72
C MET A 1 -15.00 27.90 -8.05
N VAL A 2 -14.89 26.85 -8.86
CA VAL A 2 -14.42 25.48 -8.62
C VAL A 2 -14.87 24.78 -7.32
N ASP A 3 -15.93 23.98 -7.46
CA ASP A 3 -16.20 22.82 -6.62
C ASP A 3 -15.25 21.68 -7.02
N VAL A 4 -14.50 21.13 -6.06
CA VAL A 4 -13.80 19.85 -6.22
C VAL A 4 -14.01 19.04 -4.94
N SER A 5 -15.20 18.46 -4.80
CA SER A 5 -15.41 17.28 -3.96
C SER A 5 -15.66 16.08 -4.87
N GLY A 6 -14.57 15.44 -5.35
CA GLY A 6 -14.60 14.09 -5.91
C GLY A 6 -14.06 13.13 -4.84
N SER A 7 -14.90 12.33 -4.19
CA SER A 7 -15.45 11.04 -4.65
C SER A 7 -14.46 9.88 -4.47
N ALA A 8 -14.69 9.06 -3.46
CA ALA A 8 -14.57 7.61 -3.54
C ALA A 8 -15.57 6.98 -2.56
N ALA A 9 -16.59 6.34 -3.13
CA ALA A 9 -17.54 5.52 -2.42
C ALA A 9 -16.86 4.32 -1.77
N GLY A 10 -17.39 3.86 -0.65
CA GLY A 10 -16.99 2.63 0.01
C GLY A 10 -17.98 2.23 1.10
N GLY A 11 -19.19 1.88 0.69
CA GLY A 11 -20.15 1.18 1.55
C GLY A 11 -20.02 -0.34 1.39
N GLY A 12 -20.16 -1.06 2.50
CA GLY A 12 -20.31 -2.54 2.58
C GLY A 12 -19.99 -2.99 4.02
N THR A 13 -20.97 -3.09 4.92
CA THR A 13 -21.76 -4.30 5.29
C THR A 13 -20.92 -5.50 5.74
N ASP A 14 -21.21 -5.98 6.95
CA ASP A 14 -20.83 -7.28 7.49
C ASP A 14 -20.70 -8.36 6.42
N GLY A 15 -19.48 -8.82 6.24
CA GLY A 15 -19.10 -9.84 5.28
C GLY A 15 -17.60 -9.97 5.29
N ASP A 16 -17.11 -11.10 5.78
CA ASP A 16 -15.77 -11.63 5.52
C ASP A 16 -15.59 -11.71 3.99
N THR A 17 -15.28 -10.57 3.38
CA THR A 17 -14.93 -10.45 1.97
C THR A 17 -13.46 -10.10 1.99
N ALA A 18 -12.63 -11.12 2.26
CA ALA A 18 -11.23 -11.06 1.89
C ALA A 18 -11.21 -10.68 0.40
N CYS A 19 -10.90 -9.42 0.12
CA CYS A 19 -10.87 -8.92 -1.25
C CYS A 19 -9.75 -9.72 -1.94
N PRO A 20 -10.07 -10.58 -2.91
CA PRO A 20 -9.15 -11.60 -3.40
C PRO A 20 -7.91 -11.01 -4.08
N ASP A 21 -7.96 -9.71 -4.38
CA ASP A 21 -6.92 -8.93 -5.04
C ASP A 21 -6.39 -7.79 -4.16
N ALA A 22 -6.54 -7.87 -2.83
CA ALA A 22 -6.00 -6.86 -1.95
C ALA A 22 -4.48 -7.02 -1.77
N TRP A 23 -3.78 -5.90 -1.88
CA TRP A 23 -2.34 -5.76 -1.68
C TRP A 23 -2.07 -4.78 -0.55
N VAL A 24 -0.97 -5.02 0.15
CA VAL A 24 -0.40 -4.12 1.14
C VAL A 24 0.99 -3.70 0.69
N VAL A 25 1.33 -2.44 0.90
CA VAL A 25 2.69 -1.95 0.79
C VAL A 25 3.32 -2.03 2.18
N LEU A 26 4.38 -2.83 2.31
CA LEU A 26 5.20 -2.87 3.52
C LEU A 26 6.44 -1.99 3.33
N VAL A 27 6.74 -1.20 4.33
CA VAL A 27 7.96 -0.40 4.46
C VAL A 27 8.69 -0.90 5.69
N ALA A 28 9.91 -1.37 5.54
CA ALA A 28 10.72 -1.86 6.65
C ALA A 28 12.07 -1.15 6.68
N ASP A 29 12.38 -0.55 7.82
CA ASP A 29 13.68 0.06 8.09
C ASP A 29 14.56 -0.98 8.82
N PRO A 30 15.63 -1.50 8.19
CA PRO A 30 16.50 -2.49 8.82
C PRO A 30 17.39 -1.91 9.93
N VAL A 31 17.58 -0.59 9.97
CA VAL A 31 18.42 0.12 10.93
C VAL A 31 17.68 0.31 12.25
N THR A 32 16.42 0.75 12.19
CA THR A 32 15.58 0.98 13.38
C THR A 32 14.79 -0.27 13.78
N GLY A 33 14.56 -1.20 12.85
CA GLY A 33 13.67 -2.35 13.02
C GLY A 33 12.19 -1.97 12.92
N GLU A 34 11.86 -0.75 12.51
CA GLU A 34 10.48 -0.31 12.33
C GLU A 34 9.89 -0.90 11.05
N THR A 35 8.58 -1.18 11.09
CA THR A 35 7.84 -1.71 9.95
C THR A 35 6.46 -1.09 9.89
N ASP A 36 6.15 -0.47 8.76
CA ASP A 36 4.86 0.12 8.45
C ASP A 36 4.15 -0.65 7.34
N ALA A 37 2.82 -0.73 7.46
CA ALA A 37 1.96 -1.39 6.49
C ALA A 37 0.90 -0.41 5.99
N PHE A 38 0.74 -0.32 4.67
CA PHE A 38 -0.24 0.55 4.01
C PHE A 38 -1.15 -0.25 3.10
N GLY A 39 -2.44 0.05 3.15
CA GLY A 39 -3.48 -0.62 2.36
C GLY A 39 -4.73 -0.89 3.20
N PRO A 40 -5.64 -1.76 2.74
CA PRO A 40 -5.54 -2.53 1.50
C PRO A 40 -5.65 -1.66 0.23
N PHE A 41 -4.96 -2.09 -0.83
CA PHE A 41 -4.96 -1.48 -2.17
C PHE A 41 -5.22 -2.52 -3.25
N ASP A 42 -5.63 -2.11 -4.45
CA ASP A 42 -5.50 -2.95 -5.65
C ASP A 42 -4.03 -3.05 -6.08
N ARG A 43 -3.71 -4.06 -6.92
CA ARG A 43 -2.34 -4.32 -7.39
C ARG A 43 -1.63 -3.11 -8.01
N GLU A 44 -2.30 -2.39 -8.91
CA GLU A 44 -1.71 -1.23 -9.59
C GLU A 44 -1.52 -0.05 -8.63
N ALA A 45 -2.48 0.16 -7.73
CA ALA A 45 -2.39 1.19 -6.70
C ALA A 45 -1.24 0.89 -5.72
N ALA A 46 -1.10 -0.34 -5.24
CA ALA A 46 0.01 -0.76 -4.40
C ALA A 46 1.38 -0.57 -5.09
N ARG A 47 1.47 -0.87 -6.40
CA ARG A 47 2.71 -0.67 -7.16
C ARG A 47 3.07 0.81 -7.32
N ALA A 48 2.09 1.66 -7.64
CA ALA A 48 2.29 3.10 -7.74
C ALA A 48 2.71 3.70 -6.39
N ASP A 49 2.04 3.28 -5.32
CA ASP A 49 2.27 3.75 -3.96
C ASP A 49 3.64 3.31 -3.40
N ALA A 50 4.04 2.05 -3.67
CA ALA A 50 5.38 1.56 -3.38
C ALA A 50 6.47 2.31 -4.16
N ALA A 51 6.24 2.60 -5.45
CA ALA A 51 7.20 3.37 -6.25
C ALA A 51 7.36 4.80 -5.75
N ARG A 52 6.25 5.46 -5.37
CA ARG A 52 6.27 6.79 -4.75
C ARG A 52 7.08 6.78 -3.46
N ARG A 53 6.81 5.83 -2.55
CA ARG A 53 7.54 5.71 -1.28
C ARG A 53 9.02 5.46 -1.50
N ARG A 54 9.41 4.59 -2.43
CA ARG A 54 10.84 4.39 -2.74
C ARG A 54 11.52 5.69 -3.18
N ALA A 55 10.84 6.50 -4.00
CA ALA A 55 11.39 7.78 -4.43
C ALA A 55 11.49 8.80 -3.27
N GLU A 56 10.50 8.84 -2.39
CA GLU A 56 10.52 9.67 -1.18
C GLU A 56 11.70 9.29 -0.26
N HIS A 57 11.84 8.00 0.08
CA HIS A 57 12.91 7.50 0.94
C HIS A 57 14.30 7.70 0.30
N ALA A 58 14.45 7.45 -1.00
CA ALA A 58 15.71 7.70 -1.71
C ALA A 58 16.08 9.19 -1.72
N ALA A 59 15.11 10.10 -1.83
CA ALA A 59 15.36 11.54 -1.74
C ALA A 59 15.84 11.97 -0.34
N GLU A 60 15.45 11.22 0.70
CA GLU A 60 15.87 11.42 2.09
C GLU A 60 17.17 10.68 2.44
N GLY A 61 17.78 9.96 1.50
CA GLY A 61 18.99 9.16 1.73
C GLY A 61 18.75 7.87 2.53
N LEU A 62 17.50 7.41 2.56
CA LEU A 62 17.06 6.18 3.22
C LEU A 62 17.05 5.00 2.24
N ASP A 63 18.15 4.80 1.51
CA ASP A 63 18.27 3.74 0.48
C ASP A 63 18.20 2.32 1.06
N GLU A 64 18.40 2.20 2.37
CA GLU A 64 18.36 0.96 3.13
C GLU A 64 16.92 0.51 3.45
N VAL A 65 15.95 1.43 3.33
CA VAL A 65 14.54 1.15 3.62
C VAL A 65 13.95 0.26 2.52
N LEU A 66 13.44 -0.89 2.94
CA LEU A 66 12.84 -1.87 2.07
C LEU A 66 11.34 -1.56 1.87
N VAL A 67 10.96 -1.17 0.66
CA VAL A 67 9.55 -1.03 0.29
C VAL A 67 9.14 -2.21 -0.60
N VAL A 68 8.12 -2.97 -0.22
CA VAL A 68 7.62 -4.14 -0.97
C VAL A 68 6.10 -4.16 -1.04
N THR A 69 5.55 -4.80 -2.07
CA THR A 69 4.11 -5.03 -2.22
C THR A 69 3.82 -6.50 -1.94
N VAL A 70 2.89 -6.80 -1.04
CA VAL A 70 2.53 -8.16 -0.63
C VAL A 70 1.04 -8.38 -0.86
N PRO A 71 0.62 -9.44 -1.56
CA PRO A 71 -0.80 -9.80 -1.66
C PRO A 71 -1.30 -10.29 -0.30
N LEU A 72 -2.49 -9.85 0.10
CA LEU A 72 -3.14 -10.29 1.34
C LEU A 72 -3.81 -11.66 1.18
N THR A 73 -4.12 -12.04 -0.04
CA THR A 73 -4.56 -13.40 -0.37
C THR A 73 -3.37 -14.32 -0.61
N PRO A 74 -3.40 -15.55 -0.06
CA PRO A 74 -2.46 -16.57 -0.45
C PRO A 74 -2.63 -16.87 -1.96
N PRO A 75 -1.54 -17.17 -2.70
CA PRO A 75 -1.70 -17.71 -4.04
C PRO A 75 -2.54 -18.99 -3.93
N GLU A 76 -3.63 -19.07 -4.68
CA GLU A 76 -4.36 -20.34 -4.81
C GLU A 76 -3.39 -21.38 -5.41
N ASP A 77 -3.24 -22.51 -4.72
CA ASP A 77 -2.35 -23.63 -5.06
C ASP A 77 -2.78 -24.33 -6.37
#